data_AF-A0AAV5BYQ4-F1
#
_entry.id   AF-A0AAV5BYQ4-F1
#
_cell.length_a   1.000
_cell.length_b   1.000
_cell.length_c   1.000
_cell.angle_alpha   90.00
_cell.angle_beta   90.00
_cell.angle_gamma   90.00
#
_symmetry.space_group_name_H-M   'P 1'
#
loop_
_entity.id
_entity.type
_entity.pdbx_description
1 polymer ?
#
loop_
_entity_poly.entity_id
_entity_poly.type
_entity_poly.pdbx_seq_one_letter_code
_entity_poly.pdbx_strand_id
1 'polypeptide(L)' 'MRHLHRLISCTKAKVIFVSETGSNKFSVRDLIRNFNVYDSFIVPANGISGGLWLLWTEDVQVTVIKLVLTIYLS' A
#
# COMPACT_ATOMS: atom_id res chain seq x y z
N MET A 1 1.00 5.29 13.66
CA MET A 1 0.83 6.09 12.42
C MET A 1 1.62 7.40 12.38
N ARG A 2 1.78 8.18 13.46
CA ARG A 2 2.51 9.48 13.43
C ARG A 2 3.95 9.42 12.88
N HIS A 3 4.75 8.42 13.28
CA HIS A 3 6.13 8.27 12.81
C HIS A 3 6.19 7.98 11.30
N LEU A 4 5.35 7.05 10.81
CA LEU A 4 5.26 6.72 9.39
C LEU A 4 4.78 7.92 8.56
N HIS A 5 3.78 8.66 9.05
CA HIS A 5 3.32 9.89 8.40
C HIS A 5 4.46 10.91 8.23
N ARG A 6 5.21 11.15 9.32
CA ARG A 6 6.36 12.05 9.28
C ARG A 6 7.43 11.55 8.31
N LEU A 7 7.78 10.27 8.35
CA LEU A 7 8.76 9.68 7.44
C LEU A 7 8.37 9.89 5.97
N ILE A 8 7.11 9.60 5.63
CA ILE A 8 6.58 9.79 4.27
C ILE A 8 6.65 11.27 3.87
N SER A 9 6.21 12.18 4.73
CA SER A 9 6.27 13.63 4.45
C SER A 9 7.69 14.18 4.29
N CYS A 10 8.66 13.66 5.03
CA CYS A 10 10.06 14.13 5.00
C CYS A 10 10.83 13.58 3.79
N THR A 11 10.56 12.35 3.38
CA THR A 11 11.28 11.71 2.27
C THR A 11 10.87 12.25 0.90
N LYS A 12 9.66 12.82 0.80
CA LYS A 12 9.09 13.29 -0.49
C LYS A 12 9.10 12.20 -1.56
N ALA A 13 8.98 10.94 -1.14
CA ALA A 13 8.95 9.81 -2.05
C ALA A 13 7.68 9.85 -2.91
N LYS A 14 7.84 9.66 -4.23
CA LYS A 14 6.72 9.64 -5.19
C LYS A 14 5.95 8.32 -5.20
N VAL A 15 6.64 7.23 -4.87
CA VAL A 15 6.09 5.87 -4.77
C VAL A 15 6.60 5.26 -3.48
N ILE A 16 5.70 4.67 -2.70
CA ILE A 16 5.99 4.18 -1.35
C ILE A 16 5.39 2.79 -1.18
N PHE A 17 6.23 1.84 -0.76
CA PHE A 17 5.82 0.50 -0.38
C PHE A 17 5.89 0.37 1.14
N VAL A 18 4.81 -0.11 1.75
CA VAL A 18 4.75 -0.44 3.18
C VAL A 18 4.37 -1.91 3.31
N SER A 19 5.33 -2.76 3.61
CA SER A 19 5.12 -4.19 3.86
C SER A 19 4.78 -4.45 5.33
N GLU A 20 4.31 -5.67 5.64
CA GLU A 20 4.05 -6.11 7.02
C GLU A 20 3.07 -5.19 7.77
N THR A 21 2.04 -4.74 7.06
CA THR A 21 0.98 -3.87 7.59
C THR A 21 0.16 -4.52 8.70
N GLY A 22 0.17 -5.86 8.77
CA GLY A 22 -0.35 -6.69 9.85
C GLY A 22 -1.84 -6.55 10.13
N SER A 23 -2.57 -5.73 9.37
CA SER A 23 -3.97 -5.43 9.62
C SER A 23 -4.70 -4.93 8.38
N ASN A 24 -5.93 -5.40 8.21
CA ASN A 24 -6.85 -4.95 7.16
C ASN A 24 -7.74 -3.79 7.63
N LYS A 25 -7.22 -2.95 8.54
CA LYS A 25 -7.99 -1.88 9.19
C LYS A 25 -8.11 -0.60 8.36
N PHE A 26 -7.21 -0.39 7.42
CA PHE A 26 -7.17 0.81 6.61
C PHE A 26 -7.81 0.55 5.25
N SER A 27 -8.72 1.42 4.85
CA SER A 27 -9.18 1.51 3.46
C SER A 27 -8.25 2.41 2.65
N VAL A 28 -8.36 2.33 1.32
CA VAL A 28 -7.67 3.25 0.38
C VAL A 28 -7.92 4.72 0.75
N ARG A 29 -9.17 5.07 1.10
CA ARG A 29 -9.54 6.42 1.53
C ARG A 29 -8.83 6.86 2.82
N ASP A 30 -8.67 5.94 3.77
CA ASP A 30 -7.94 6.24 5.00
C ASP A 30 -6.47 6.51 4.73
N LEU A 31 -5.84 5.76 3.82
CA LEU A 31 -4.44 5.94 3.45
C LEU A 31 -4.22 7.27 2.71
N ILE A 32 -5.07 7.57 1.71
CA ILE A 32 -5.05 8.85 0.98
C ILE A 32 -5.13 10.02 1.95
N ARG A 33 -6.13 10.02 2.83
CA ARG A 33 -6.34 11.10 3.80
C ARG A 33 -5.21 11.21 4.81
N ASN A 34 -4.74 10.09 5.35
CA ASN A 34 -3.76 10.10 6.42
C ASN A 34 -2.35 10.42 5.94
N PHE A 35 -2.02 10.16 4.68
CA PHE A 35 -0.67 10.38 4.12
C PHE A 35 -0.59 11.46 3.07
N ASN A 36 -1.72 12.09 2.71
CA ASN A 36 -1.82 13.12 1.67
C ASN A 36 -1.16 12.67 0.36
N VAL A 37 -1.52 11.46 -0.08
CA VAL A 37 -1.09 10.86 -1.35
C VAL A 37 -2.23 10.93 -2.37
N TYR A 38 -1.94 10.76 -3.65
CA TYR A 38 -2.94 10.83 -4.71
C TYR A 38 -3.86 9.61 -4.69
N ASP A 39 -3.28 8.42 -4.64
CA ASP A 39 -4.03 7.17 -4.57
C ASP A 39 -3.19 6.05 -3.91
N SER A 40 -3.84 4.92 -3.63
CA SER A 40 -3.20 3.76 -3.01
C SER A 40 -3.82 2.43 -3.42
N PHE A 41 -3.02 1.37 -3.30
CA PHE A 41 -3.45 -0.01 -3.48
C PHE A 41 -3.12 -0.83 -2.24
N ILE A 42 -4.07 -1.65 -1.80
CA ILE A 42 -3.95 -2.47 -0.60
C ILE A 42 -3.99 -3.94 -1.00
N VAL A 43 -2.91 -4.65 -0.68
CA VAL A 43 -2.90 -6.11 -0.59
C VAL A 43 -3.19 -6.46 0.86
N PRO A 44 -4.35 -7.08 1.16
CA PRO A 44 -4.71 -7.42 2.53
C PRO A 44 -3.72 -8.42 3.12
N ALA A 45 -3.51 -8.32 4.43
CA ALA A 45 -2.87 -9.35 5.21
C ALA A 45 -3.82 -10.55 5.32
N ASN A 46 -3.39 -11.71 4.78
CA ASN A 46 -4.13 -12.98 4.82
C ASN A 46 -3.24 -14.07 5.42
N GLY A 47 -3.65 -14.61 6.57
CA GLY A 47 -2.88 -15.66 7.27
C GLY A 47 -1.48 -15.18 7.66
N ILE A 48 -0.45 -15.83 7.12
CA ILE A 48 0.97 -15.51 7.38
C ILE A 48 1.44 -14.30 6.55
N SER A 49 0.72 -13.93 5.49
CA SER A 49 1.10 -12.75 4.70
C SER A 49 0.79 -11.46 5.47
N GLY A 50 1.82 -10.64 5.72
CA GLY A 50 1.70 -9.41 6.49
C GLY A 50 0.99 -8.25 5.78
N GLY A 51 0.57 -8.44 4.53
CA GLY A 51 -0.07 -7.40 3.70
C GLY A 51 0.92 -6.35 3.18
N LEU A 52 0.45 -5.55 2.24
CA LEU A 52 1.25 -4.53 1.55
C LEU A 52 0.38 -3.32 1.20
N TRP A 53 0.89 -2.12 1.44
CA TRP A 53 0.36 -0.90 0.85
C TRP A 53 1.31 -0.38 -0.21
N LEU A 54 0.73 0.03 -1.33
CA LEU A 54 1.39 0.84 -2.35
C LEU A 54 0.71 2.21 -2.36
N LEU A 55 1.48 3.27 -2.16
CA LEU A 55 1.02 4.66 -2.16
C LEU A 55 1.77 5.42 -3.25
N TRP A 56 1.12 6.37 -3.93
CA TRP A 56 1.80 7.23 -4.89
C TRP A 56 1.25 8.65 -4.94
N THR A 57 2.10 9.59 -5.34
CA THR A 57 1.72 10.99 -5.56
C THR A 57 1.21 11.20 -6.98
N GLU A 58 0.62 12.36 -7.24
CA GLU A 58 0.09 12.74 -8.56
C GLU A 58 1.20 12.95 -9.62
N ASP A 59 2.46 13.01 -9.18
CA ASP A 59 3.62 13.17 -10.06
C ASP A 59 3.91 11.95 -10.95
N VAL A 60 3.27 10.81 -10.68
CA VAL A 60 3.53 9.53 -11.35
C VAL A 60 2.22 8.81 -11.66
N GLN A 61 2.16 8.22 -12.86
CA GLN A 61 1.07 7.33 -13.23
C GLN A 61 1.46 5.90 -12.89
N VAL A 62 0.70 5.27 -11.98
CA VAL A 62 0.95 3.89 -11.53
C VAL A 62 -0.14 2.97 -12.08
N THR A 63 0.28 1.84 -12.65
CA THR A 63 -0.62 0.75 -13.06
C THR A 63 -0.28 -0.50 -12.25
N VAL A 64 -1.25 -1.04 -11.53
CA VAL A 64 -1.08 -2.25 -10.72
C VAL A 64 -1.52 -3.48 -11.51
N ILE A 65 -0.60 -4.41 -11.74
CA ILE A 65 -0.86 -5.68 -12.43
C ILE A 65 -0.91 -6.79 -11.39
N LYS A 66 -2.05 -7.46 -11.25
CA LYS A 66 -2.24 -8.61 -10.35
C LYS A 66 -2.24 -9.90 -11.16
N LEU A 67 -1.24 -10.75 -10.95
CA LEU A 67 -1.22 -12.12 -11.49
C LEU A 67 -1.78 -13.09 -10.44
N VAL A 68 -2.79 -13.87 -10.81
CA VAL A 68 -3.29 -14.98 -10.00
C VAL A 68 -2.80 -16.28 -10.64
N LEU A 69 -1.88 -16.95 -9.96
CA LEU A 69 -1.42 -18.29 -10.34
C LEU A 69 -2.33 -19.32 -9.70
N THR A 70 -3.20 -19.95 -10.49
CA THR A 70 -3.96 -21.13 -10.06
C THR A 70 -3.12 -22.36 -10.34
N ILE A 71 -2.54 -22.95 -9.28
CA ILE A 71 -1.81 -24.22 -9.37
C ILE A 71 -2.85 -25.34 -9.24
N TYR A 72 -3.09 -26.08 -10.32
CA TYR A 72 -3.88 -27.31 -10.27
C TYR A 72 -2.97 -28.43 -9.76
N LEU A 73 -3.28 -28.96 -8.57
CA LEU A 73 -2.69 -30.21 -8.10
C LEU A 73 -3.52 -31.36 -8.67
N SER A 74 -2.90 -32.17 -9.53
CA SER A 74 -3.43 -33.41 -10.11
C SER A 74 -3.37 -34.57 -9.13
#